data_AF-A0A349V0L9-F1
#
_entry.id   AF-A0A349V0L9-F1
#
_cell.length_a   1.000
_cell.length_b   1.000
_cell.length_c   1.000
_cell.angle_alpha   90.00
_cell.angle_beta   90.00
_cell.angle_gamma   90.00
#
_symmetry.space_group_name_H-M   'P 1'
#
loop_
_entity.id
_entity.type
_entity.pdbx_description
1 polymer ?
#
loop_
_entity_poly.entity_id
_entity_poly.type
_entity_poly.pdbx_seq_one_letter_code
_entity_poly.pdbx_strand_id
1 'polypeptide(L)'
;AEERGQSEAIAQSIAMMAGLNVPIVSVVIGEGGSDGALAIGVCDRLVMLQFATYSVISPEGCASILWKSADKAQTAASAMKITSESLKQNELVDIVVKEPLGGAHRDPDQTAERLGVVIQEQLQVLDCLTTEELLRQRDTRLRSFGRFKDES
;
A
#
# COMPACT_ATOMS: atom_id res chain seq x y z
N ALA A 1 -17.51 14.92 -6.60
CA ALA A 1 -16.16 14.83 -6.00
C ALA A 1 -15.21 15.77 -6.73
N GLU A 2 -15.21 15.71 -8.07
CA GLU A 2 -14.53 16.68 -8.95
C GLU A 2 -14.81 18.16 -8.62
N GLU A 3 -16.08 18.55 -8.44
CA GLU A 3 -16.43 19.95 -8.10
C GLU A 3 -15.86 20.44 -6.74
N ARG A 4 -15.37 19.52 -5.91
CA ARG A 4 -14.74 19.80 -4.62
C ARG A 4 -13.22 19.55 -4.64
N GLY A 5 -12.62 19.39 -5.82
CA GLY A 5 -11.17 19.27 -5.99
C GLY A 5 -10.57 17.98 -5.42
N GLN A 6 -11.21 16.82 -5.64
CA GLN A 6 -10.70 15.54 -5.11
C GLN A 6 -9.23 15.27 -5.51
N SER A 7 -8.87 15.53 -6.76
CA SER A 7 -7.50 15.36 -7.25
C SER A 7 -6.50 16.26 -6.54
N GLU A 8 -6.90 17.50 -6.23
CA GLU A 8 -6.07 18.43 -5.45
C GLU A 8 -5.90 17.93 -4.01
N ALA A 9 -6.97 17.49 -3.36
CA ALA A 9 -6.90 16.96 -1.99
C ALA A 9 -5.98 15.73 -1.89
N ILE A 10 -6.03 14.83 -2.88
CA ILE A 10 -5.12 13.68 -2.97
C ILE A 10 -3.67 14.13 -3.16
N ALA A 11 -3.42 15.03 -4.12
CA ALA A 11 -2.08 15.53 -4.40
C ALA A 11 -1.47 16.27 -3.19
N GLN A 12 -2.27 17.09 -2.50
CA GLN A 12 -1.86 17.76 -1.27
C GLN A 12 -1.53 16.76 -0.15
N SER A 13 -2.33 15.71 0.02
CA SER A 13 -2.08 14.66 1.01
C SER A 13 -0.76 13.94 0.74
N ILE A 14 -0.53 13.51 -0.51
CA ILE A 14 0.71 12.86 -0.94
C ILE A 14 1.92 13.76 -0.67
N ALA A 15 1.85 15.03 -1.09
CA ALA A 15 2.93 15.99 -0.91
C ALA A 15 3.22 16.27 0.58
N MET A 16 2.17 16.40 1.40
CA MET A 16 2.29 16.61 2.84
C MET A 16 2.94 15.40 3.52
N MET A 17 2.44 14.19 3.26
CA MET A 17 2.95 12.96 3.86
C MET A 17 4.43 12.71 3.53
N ALA A 18 4.87 13.05 2.32
CA ALA A 18 6.28 12.95 1.95
C ALA A 18 7.21 13.78 2.86
N GLY A 19 6.72 14.90 3.41
CA GLY A 19 7.48 15.83 4.26
C GLY A 19 7.22 15.74 5.76
N LEU A 20 6.35 14.84 6.24
CA LEU A 20 6.02 14.74 7.68
C LEU A 20 7.26 14.32 8.50
N ASN A 21 7.53 15.04 9.59
CA ASN A 21 8.69 14.81 10.46
C ASN A 21 8.48 13.74 11.55
N VAL A 22 7.46 12.90 11.39
CA VAL A 22 7.10 11.82 12.31
C VAL A 22 7.05 10.47 11.58
N PRO A 23 7.27 9.34 12.27
CA PRO A 23 7.10 8.01 11.70
C PRO A 23 5.69 7.77 11.18
N ILE A 24 5.57 7.13 10.02
CA ILE A 24 4.31 6.76 9.38
C ILE A 24 4.33 5.27 9.07
N VAL A 25 3.39 4.54 9.68
CA VAL A 25 3.09 3.14 9.35
C VAL A 25 1.70 3.08 8.76
N SER A 26 1.59 2.76 7.47
CA SER A 26 0.30 2.59 6.79
C SER A 26 -0.04 1.10 6.72
N VAL A 27 -1.31 0.76 6.96
CA VAL A 27 -1.78 -0.63 6.97
C VAL A 27 -2.94 -0.80 5.99
N VAL A 28 -2.79 -1.72 5.03
CA VAL A 28 -3.89 -2.12 4.14
C VAL A 28 -4.60 -3.33 4.75
N ILE A 29 -5.78 -3.09 5.31
CA ILE A 29 -6.59 -4.10 6.02
C ILE A 29 -7.69 -4.75 5.17
N GLY A 30 -7.84 -4.33 3.91
CA GLY A 30 -8.88 -4.78 3.01
C GLY A 30 -8.50 -4.45 1.57
N GLU A 31 -9.24 -3.55 0.93
CA GLU A 31 -8.95 -3.11 -0.44
C GLU A 31 -8.26 -1.74 -0.47
N GLY A 32 -7.03 -1.72 -0.98
CA GLY A 32 -6.27 -0.52 -1.32
C GLY A 32 -6.56 -0.10 -2.75
N GLY A 33 -7.57 0.75 -2.94
CA GLY A 33 -7.99 1.22 -4.26
C GLY A 33 -7.30 2.52 -4.71
N SER A 34 -6.46 2.41 -5.74
CA SER A 34 -5.96 3.52 -6.58
C SER A 34 -5.42 4.71 -5.77
N ASP A 35 -5.62 5.91 -6.29
CA ASP A 35 -5.13 7.17 -5.72
C ASP A 35 -5.74 7.47 -4.35
N GLY A 36 -6.94 6.95 -4.06
CA GLY A 36 -7.59 7.11 -2.76
C GLY A 36 -6.84 6.39 -1.63
N ALA A 37 -6.33 5.19 -1.90
CA ALA A 37 -5.47 4.48 -0.96
C ALA A 37 -4.06 5.09 -0.91
N LEU A 38 -3.52 5.55 -2.05
CA LEU A 38 -2.21 6.20 -2.11
C LEU A 38 -2.18 7.53 -1.35
N ALA A 39 -3.29 8.26 -1.31
CA ALA A 39 -3.43 9.51 -0.57
C ALA A 39 -3.04 9.40 0.91
N ILE A 40 -3.16 8.20 1.49
CA ILE A 40 -2.74 7.86 2.86
C ILE A 40 -1.69 6.73 2.91
N GLY A 41 -1.09 6.41 1.76
CA GLY A 41 -0.15 5.30 1.57
C GLY A 41 1.32 5.73 1.51
N VAL A 42 1.61 7.04 1.47
CA VAL A 42 2.98 7.56 1.56
C VAL A 42 3.47 7.42 2.99
N CYS A 43 4.36 6.45 3.22
CA CYS A 43 4.74 6.03 4.56
C CYS A 43 6.20 5.56 4.64
N ASP A 44 6.71 5.37 5.85
CA ASP A 44 8.02 4.77 6.10
C ASP A 44 7.95 3.24 6.05
N ARG A 45 6.81 2.68 6.49
CA ARG A 45 6.51 1.25 6.46
C ARG A 45 5.09 1.02 5.97
N LEU A 46 4.95 0.19 4.93
CA LEU A 46 3.69 -0.30 4.42
C LEU A 46 3.47 -1.76 4.88
N VAL A 47 2.44 -1.94 5.69
CA VAL A 47 1.99 -3.24 6.19
C VAL A 47 0.71 -3.63 5.46
N MET A 48 0.54 -4.91 5.18
CA MET A 48 -0.63 -5.41 4.46
C MET A 48 -1.12 -6.73 5.07
N LEU A 49 -2.43 -6.87 5.22
CA LEU A 49 -3.01 -8.17 5.59
C LEU A 49 -2.86 -9.19 4.45
N GLN A 50 -2.79 -10.46 4.79
CA GLN A 50 -2.52 -11.55 3.85
C GLN A 50 -3.48 -11.59 2.65
N PHE A 51 -4.77 -11.38 2.87
CA PHE A 51 -5.82 -11.42 1.85
C PHE A 51 -6.27 -10.02 1.41
N ALA A 52 -5.63 -8.96 1.90
CA ALA A 52 -5.82 -7.62 1.36
C ALA A 52 -5.33 -7.52 -0.09
N THR A 53 -5.82 -6.51 -0.80
CA THR A 53 -5.39 -6.16 -2.17
C THR A 53 -4.93 -4.71 -2.24
N TYR A 54 -4.01 -4.39 -3.14
CA TYR A 54 -3.63 -3.01 -3.44
C TYR A 54 -3.41 -2.88 -4.95
N SER A 55 -4.12 -1.95 -5.59
CA SER A 55 -4.14 -1.83 -7.05
C SER A 55 -4.35 -0.41 -7.53
N VAL A 56 -3.77 -0.05 -8.67
CA VAL A 56 -3.95 1.27 -9.32
C VAL A 56 -5.35 1.46 -9.94
N ILE A 57 -6.03 0.37 -10.26
CA ILE A 57 -7.38 0.34 -10.83
C ILE A 57 -8.07 -0.95 -10.36
N SER A 58 -9.39 -0.96 -10.23
CA SER A 58 -10.09 -2.22 -9.92
C SER A 58 -9.86 -3.26 -11.03
N PRO A 59 -9.84 -4.56 -10.70
CA PRO A 59 -9.74 -5.62 -11.70
C PRO A 59 -10.81 -5.55 -12.79
N GLU A 60 -12.05 -5.20 -12.43
CA GLU A 60 -13.18 -5.01 -13.35
C GLU A 60 -12.91 -3.84 -14.30
N GLY A 61 -12.41 -2.73 -13.77
CA GLY A 61 -12.01 -1.55 -14.55
C GLY A 61 -10.93 -1.90 -15.57
N CYS A 62 -9.85 -2.55 -15.11
CA CYS A 62 -8.77 -3.03 -15.97
C CYS A 62 -9.26 -3.99 -17.06
N ALA A 63 -10.11 -4.96 -16.68
CA ALA A 63 -10.70 -5.94 -17.59
C ALA A 63 -11.54 -5.27 -18.70
N SER A 64 -12.35 -4.27 -18.32
CA SER A 64 -13.17 -3.50 -19.25
C SER A 64 -12.35 -2.71 -20.27
N ILE A 65 -11.18 -2.21 -19.88
CA ILE A 65 -10.30 -1.41 -20.74
C ILE A 65 -9.46 -2.31 -21.66
N LEU A 66 -8.71 -3.25 -21.08
CA LEU A 66 -7.74 -4.05 -21.83
C LEU A 66 -8.38 -5.22 -22.59
N TRP A 67 -9.47 -5.79 -22.06
CA TRP A 67 -10.14 -6.94 -22.65
C TRP A 67 -11.57 -6.66 -23.12
N LYS A 68 -12.08 -5.43 -23.00
CA LYS A 68 -13.44 -5.03 -23.42
C LYS A 68 -14.54 -5.89 -22.78
N SER A 69 -14.28 -6.46 -21.60
CA SER A 69 -15.22 -7.33 -20.87
C SER A 69 -14.88 -7.33 -19.39
N ALA A 70 -15.85 -6.99 -18.55
CA ALA A 70 -15.70 -7.01 -17.09
C ALA A 70 -15.57 -8.44 -16.53
N ASP A 71 -16.09 -9.46 -17.23
CA ASP A 71 -16.03 -10.87 -16.82
C ASP A 71 -14.58 -11.41 -16.74
N LYS A 72 -13.62 -10.68 -17.31
CA LYS A 72 -12.19 -10.99 -17.26
C LYS A 72 -11.48 -10.38 -16.04
N ALA A 73 -12.21 -9.94 -15.02
CA ALA A 73 -11.67 -9.38 -13.79
C ALA A 73 -10.62 -10.30 -13.13
N GLN A 74 -10.85 -11.61 -13.06
CA GLN A 74 -9.89 -12.56 -12.47
C GLN A 74 -8.56 -12.59 -13.24
N THR A 75 -8.62 -12.56 -14.58
CA THR A 75 -7.43 -12.47 -15.43
C THR A 75 -6.69 -11.16 -15.21
N ALA A 76 -7.42 -10.05 -15.12
CA ALA A 76 -6.86 -8.73 -14.87
C ALA A 76 -6.18 -8.65 -13.48
N ALA A 77 -6.84 -9.11 -12.42
CA ALA A 77 -6.27 -9.16 -11.07
C ALA A 77 -4.95 -9.95 -11.02
N SER A 78 -4.93 -11.11 -11.69
CA SER A 78 -3.73 -11.97 -11.77
C SER A 78 -2.60 -11.28 -12.53
N ALA A 79 -2.91 -10.63 -13.65
CA ALA A 79 -1.93 -9.91 -14.46
C ALA A 79 -1.36 -8.68 -13.71
N MET A 80 -2.20 -8.00 -12.94
CA MET A 80 -1.83 -6.81 -12.17
C MET A 80 -1.08 -7.13 -10.88
N LYS A 81 -1.07 -8.38 -10.41
CA LYS A 81 -0.32 -8.84 -9.23
C LYS A 81 -0.67 -8.06 -7.94
N ILE A 82 -1.96 -7.89 -7.69
CA ILE A 82 -2.51 -7.01 -6.62
C ILE A 82 -2.46 -7.61 -5.21
N THR A 83 -2.00 -8.86 -5.04
CA THR A 83 -2.01 -9.56 -3.75
C THR A 83 -0.86 -9.13 -2.85
N SER A 84 -1.04 -9.22 -1.53
CA SER A 84 -0.02 -8.90 -0.54
C SER A 84 1.33 -9.60 -0.80
N GLU A 85 1.29 -10.89 -1.14
CA GLU A 85 2.48 -11.69 -1.47
C GLU A 85 3.19 -11.17 -2.72
N SER A 86 2.45 -10.89 -3.78
CA SER A 86 3.03 -10.39 -5.02
C SER A 86 3.65 -9.01 -4.82
N LEU A 87 2.96 -8.12 -4.11
CA LEU A 87 3.47 -6.77 -3.81
C LEU A 87 4.70 -6.81 -2.90
N LYS A 88 4.74 -7.75 -1.95
CA LYS A 88 5.92 -8.00 -1.12
C LYS A 88 7.12 -8.48 -1.96
N GLN A 89 6.89 -9.39 -2.91
CA GLN A 89 7.94 -9.87 -3.83
C GLN A 89 8.48 -8.77 -4.76
N ASN A 90 7.66 -7.75 -5.05
CA ASN A 90 8.07 -6.58 -5.85
C ASN A 90 8.56 -5.42 -4.98
N GLU A 91 8.83 -5.64 -3.69
CA GLU A 91 9.39 -4.65 -2.76
C GLU A 91 8.50 -3.40 -2.57
N LEU A 92 7.20 -3.50 -2.85
CA LEU A 92 6.23 -2.43 -2.65
C LEU A 92 5.63 -2.46 -1.23
N VAL A 93 5.53 -3.64 -0.63
CA VAL A 93 5.03 -3.87 0.74
C VAL A 93 6.18 -4.35 1.63
N ASP A 94 6.27 -3.84 2.86
CA ASP A 94 7.34 -4.18 3.80
C ASP A 94 6.99 -5.39 4.65
N ILE A 95 5.75 -5.49 5.14
CA ILE A 95 5.33 -6.62 5.98
C ILE A 95 3.98 -7.13 5.51
N VAL A 96 3.87 -8.46 5.41
CA VAL A 96 2.59 -9.15 5.24
C VAL A 96 2.22 -9.81 6.56
N VAL A 97 1.09 -9.44 7.13
CA VAL A 97 0.56 -10.01 8.37
C VAL A 97 -0.37 -11.16 8.04
N LYS A 98 -0.04 -12.35 8.54
CA LYS A 98 -0.84 -13.56 8.31
C LYS A 98 -2.18 -13.48 9.02
N GLU A 99 -3.23 -13.76 8.28
CA GLU A 99 -4.58 -13.82 8.81
C GLU A 99 -4.88 -15.20 9.41
N PRO A 100 -5.90 -15.33 10.27
CA PRO A 100 -6.44 -16.61 10.72
C PRO A 100 -6.84 -17.50 9.54
N LEU A 101 -6.96 -18.81 9.80
CA LEU A 101 -7.43 -19.75 8.78
C LEU A 101 -8.83 -19.34 8.29
N GLY A 102 -8.94 -19.07 6.99
CA GLY A 102 -10.17 -18.59 6.38
C GLY A 102 -10.38 -17.08 6.41
N GLY A 103 -9.42 -16.29 6.90
CA GLY A 103 -9.40 -14.82 6.83
C GLY A 103 -9.68 -14.10 8.15
N ALA A 104 -9.38 -12.79 8.20
CA ALA A 104 -9.44 -11.93 9.38
C ALA A 104 -10.81 -11.91 10.05
N HIS A 105 -11.88 -12.00 9.27
CA HIS A 105 -13.26 -12.03 9.76
C HIS A 105 -13.57 -13.26 10.63
N ARG A 106 -12.74 -14.31 10.59
CA ARG A 106 -12.91 -15.53 11.41
C ARG A 106 -12.43 -15.34 12.85
N ASP A 107 -11.45 -14.47 13.05
CA ASP A 107 -10.89 -14.14 14.36
C ASP A 107 -10.30 -12.72 14.30
N PRO A 108 -11.16 -11.69 14.42
CA PRO A 108 -10.74 -10.29 14.31
C PRO A 108 -9.84 -9.87 15.47
N ASP A 109 -10.05 -10.43 16.67
CA ASP A 109 -9.25 -10.13 17.86
C ASP A 109 -7.81 -10.60 17.68
N GLN A 110 -7.61 -11.84 17.21
CA GLN A 110 -6.28 -12.35 16.87
C GLN A 110 -5.63 -11.55 15.74
N THR A 111 -6.41 -11.13 14.74
CA THR A 111 -5.89 -10.30 13.64
C THR A 111 -5.41 -8.94 14.15
N ALA A 112 -6.19 -8.31 15.03
CA ALA A 112 -5.84 -7.04 15.66
C ALA A 112 -4.61 -7.16 16.55
N GLU A 113 -4.49 -8.24 17.33
CA GLU A 113 -3.31 -8.52 18.16
C GLU A 113 -2.04 -8.63 17.29
N ARG A 114 -2.09 -9.42 16.21
CA ARG A 114 -0.96 -9.58 15.29
C ARG A 114 -0.58 -8.26 14.60
N LEU A 115 -1.57 -7.49 14.15
CA LEU A 115 -1.33 -6.15 13.60
C LEU A 115 -0.68 -5.24 14.64
N GLY A 116 -1.18 -5.24 15.88
CA GLY A 116 -0.65 -4.43 16.98
C GLY A 116 0.82 -4.72 17.25
N VAL A 117 1.20 -6.00 17.33
CA VAL A 117 2.60 -6.42 17.48
C VAL A 117 3.47 -5.88 16.36
N VAL A 118 3.05 -6.08 15.10
CA VAL A 118 3.83 -5.64 13.94
C VAL A 118 3.96 -4.11 13.88
N ILE A 119 2.88 -3.37 14.13
CA ILE A 119 2.90 -1.90 14.16
C ILE A 119 3.85 -1.42 15.26
N GLN A 120 3.79 -2.01 16.45
CA GLN A 120 4.66 -1.67 17.56
C GLN A 120 6.14 -1.92 17.23
N GLU A 121 6.46 -3.08 16.65
CA GLU A 121 7.83 -3.40 16.21
C GLU A 121 8.33 -2.40 15.15
N GLN A 122 7.49 -2.05 14.18
CA GLN A 122 7.89 -1.08 13.14
C GLN A 122 8.09 0.31 13.71
N LEU A 123 7.21 0.77 14.60
CA LEU A 123 7.36 2.06 15.26
C LEU A 123 8.63 2.11 16.11
N GLN A 124 8.94 1.06 16.87
CA GLN A 124 10.19 0.99 17.66
C GLN A 124 11.44 1.11 16.78
N VAL A 125 11.44 0.47 15.60
CA VAL A 125 12.55 0.61 14.64
C VAL A 125 12.65 2.03 14.10
N LEU A 126 11.53 2.67 13.77
CA LEU A 126 11.51 4.03 13.21
C LEU A 126 11.83 5.09 14.27
N ASP A 127 11.44 4.90 15.53
CA ASP A 127 11.72 5.80 16.65
C ASP A 127 13.21 5.88 16.99
N CYS A 128 14.01 4.91 16.55
CA CYS A 128 15.46 4.94 16.69
C CYS A 128 16.14 5.88 15.68
N LEU A 129 15.41 6.39 14.68
CA LEU A 129 15.94 7.26 13.65
C LEU A 129 15.81 8.73 14.05
N THR A 130 16.81 9.53 13.68
CA THR A 130 16.65 10.98 13.67
C THR A 130 15.62 11.40 12.60
N THR A 131 15.02 12.57 12.75
CA THR A 131 14.11 13.13 11.73
C THR A 131 14.77 13.23 10.35
N GLU A 132 16.06 13.58 10.28
CA GLU A 132 16.81 13.65 9.02
C GLU A 132 16.92 12.26 8.36
N GLU A 133 17.26 11.23 9.14
CA GLU A 133 17.33 9.86 8.63
C GLU A 133 15.97 9.34 8.19
N LEU A 134 14.91 9.64 8.94
CA LEU A 134 13.54 9.27 8.62
C LEU A 134 13.12 9.86 7.26
N LEU A 135 13.27 11.18 7.09
CA LEU A 135 12.92 11.86 5.83
C LEU A 135 13.78 11.37 4.66
N ARG A 136 15.09 11.15 4.88
CA ARG A 136 15.99 10.61 3.86
C ARG A 136 15.60 9.20 3.44
N GLN A 137 15.25 8.34 4.39
CA GLN A 137 14.78 6.98 4.10
C GLN A 137 13.46 6.99 3.32
N ARG A 138 12.51 7.86 3.70
CA ARG A 138 11.25 8.01 2.98
C ARG A 138 11.45 8.50 1.56
N ASP A 139 12.27 9.53 1.33
CA ASP A 139 12.59 10.02 -0.02
C ASP A 139 13.28 8.92 -0.86
N THR A 140 14.26 8.22 -0.28
CA THR A 140 14.96 7.10 -0.94
C THR A 140 13.97 6.00 -1.35
N ARG A 141 13.07 5.61 -0.43
CA ARG A 141 12.02 4.63 -0.69
C ARG A 141 11.13 5.06 -1.85
N LEU A 142 10.60 6.28 -1.82
CA LEU A 142 9.71 6.79 -2.85
C LEU A 142 10.39 6.82 -4.23
N ARG A 143 11.67 7.18 -4.30
CA ARG A 143 12.46 7.17 -5.53
C ARG A 143 12.84 5.77 -6.01
N SER A 144 12.88 4.78 -5.12
CA SER A 144 13.20 3.40 -5.47
C SER A 144 12.06 2.67 -6.18
N PHE A 145 10.83 3.22 -6.14
CA PHE A 145 9.70 2.62 -6.81
C PHE A 145 9.79 2.77 -8.33
N GLY A 146 9.58 1.66 -9.03
CA GLY A 146 9.70 1.56 -10.47
C GLY A 146 11.02 0.93 -10.90
N ARG A 147 11.00 0.24 -12.04
CA ARG A 147 12.20 -0.30 -12.69
C ARG A 147 12.19 0.14 -14.13
N PHE A 148 13.24 0.88 -14.51
CA PHE A 148 13.42 1.39 -15.86
C PHE A 148 14.66 0.72 -16.45
N LYS A 149 14.62 0.39 -17.75
CA LYS A 149 15.86 0.11 -18.47
C LYS A 149 16.44 1.44 -18.86
N ASP A 150 17.68 1.71 -18.46
CA ASP A 150 18.43 2.79 -19.07
C ASP A 150 18.58 2.46 -20.56
N GLU A 151 18.20 3.41 -21.43
CA GLU A 151 18.48 3.29 -22.86
C GLU A 151 20.01 3.34 -23.03
N SER A 152 20.63 2.17 -23.19
CA SER A 152 22.02 1.99 -23.60
C SER A 152 22.07 1.32 -24.96
#